data_AF-A0A2X1RU55-F1
#
_entry.id   AF-A0A2X1RU55-F1
#
_cell.length_a   1.000
_cell.length_b   1.000
_cell.length_c   1.000
_cell.angle_alpha   90.00
_cell.angle_beta   90.00
_cell.angle_gamma   90.00
#
_symmetry.space_group_name_H-M   'P 1'
#
loop_
_entity.id
_entity.type
_entity.pdbx_description
1 polymer ?
#
loop_
_entity_poly.entity_id
_entity_poly.type
_entity_poly.pdbx_seq_one_letter_code
_entity_poly.pdbx_strand_id
1 'polypeptide(L)'
;MLWFFFCVAVLIIGYFIYGKIIEKIFVINPKRQTPAYQVNDGVDYMPMSKTKIWLIQVLNIAGTGPIFGPILGALYGPVAMLWIVIGCIFAGAVHDYFCGMLSIRHGGATMPYLAGKFFRSSR
;
A
#
# COMPACT_ATOMS: atom_id res chain seq x y z
N MET A 1 16.38 -18.17 -14.27
CA MET A 1 15.00 -17.88 -14.72
C MET A 1 13.94 -18.54 -13.84
N LEU A 2 14.06 -19.82 -13.48
CA LEU A 2 13.10 -20.52 -12.62
C LEU A 2 12.82 -19.79 -11.28
N TRP A 3 13.87 -19.28 -10.63
CA TRP A 3 13.79 -18.52 -9.37
C TRP A 3 12.93 -17.26 -9.46
N PHE A 4 13.03 -16.55 -10.58
CA PHE A 4 12.24 -15.36 -10.84
C PHE A 4 10.74 -15.70 -10.96
N PHE A 5 10.42 -16.73 -11.76
CA PHE A 5 9.03 -17.17 -11.91
C PHE A 5 8.43 -17.71 -10.60
N PHE A 6 9.24 -18.37 -9.78
CA PHE A 6 8.84 -18.78 -8.44
C PHE A 6 8.47 -17.57 -7.57
N CYS A 7 9.31 -16.54 -7.52
CA CYS A 7 9.04 -15.30 -6.78
C CYS A 7 7.74 -14.62 -7.26
N VAL A 8 7.52 -14.55 -8.57
CA VAL A 8 6.30 -13.99 -9.16
C VAL A 8 5.07 -14.82 -8.77
N ALA A 9 5.16 -16.14 -8.84
CA ALA A 9 4.06 -17.01 -8.42
C ALA A 9 3.70 -16.80 -6.95
N VAL A 10 4.70 -16.67 -6.06
CA VAL A 10 4.48 -16.38 -4.63
C VAL A 10 3.80 -15.03 -4.43
N LEU A 11 4.16 -13.99 -5.17
CA LEU A 11 3.48 -12.69 -5.11
C LEU A 11 2.01 -12.79 -5.51
N ILE A 12 1.71 -13.52 -6.59
CA ILE A 12 0.33 -13.73 -7.06
C ILE A 12 -0.48 -14.50 -6.01
N ILE A 13 0.06 -15.59 -5.48
CA ILE A 13 -0.59 -16.39 -4.44
C ILE A 13 -0.79 -15.57 -3.16
N GLY A 14 0.24 -14.81 -2.75
CA GLY A 14 0.18 -13.91 -1.61
C GLY A 14 -0.91 -12.86 -1.74
N TYR A 15 -1.08 -12.26 -2.93
CA TYR A 15 -2.16 -11.32 -3.20
C TYR A 15 -3.54 -11.92 -2.95
N PHE A 16 -3.82 -13.13 -3.46
CA PHE A 16 -5.13 -13.75 -3.30
C PHE A 16 -5.40 -14.31 -1.90
N ILE A 17 -4.40 -14.91 -1.25
CA ILE A 17 -4.57 -15.54 0.06
C ILE A 17 -4.49 -14.47 1.16
N TYR A 18 -3.38 -13.75 1.21
CA TYR A 18 -3.11 -12.81 2.29
C TYR A 18 -3.95 -11.53 2.14
N GLY A 19 -4.20 -11.07 0.91
CA GLY A 19 -5.10 -9.94 0.66
C GLY A 19 -6.51 -10.17 1.22
N LYS A 20 -7.07 -11.37 1.04
CA LYS A 20 -8.38 -11.73 1.62
C LYS A 20 -8.36 -11.76 3.16
N ILE A 21 -7.26 -12.21 3.75
CA ILE A 21 -7.11 -12.24 5.21
C ILE A 21 -7.09 -10.81 5.75
N ILE A 22 -6.30 -9.93 5.14
CA ILE A 22 -6.17 -8.52 5.52
C ILE A 22 -7.50 -7.77 5.36
N GLU A 23 -8.21 -7.96 4.25
CA GLU A 23 -9.56 -7.42 4.03
C GLU A 23 -10.53 -7.82 5.16
N LYS A 24 -10.48 -9.08 5.60
CA LYS A 24 -11.31 -9.57 6.71
C LYS A 24 -10.94 -8.93 8.05
N ILE A 25 -9.65 -8.77 8.34
CA ILE A 25 -9.15 -8.14 9.57
C ILE A 25 -9.58 -6.68 9.65
N PHE A 26 -9.49 -5.95 8.53
CA PHE A 26 -9.83 -4.54 8.50
C PHE A 26 -11.33 -4.26 8.44
N VAL A 27 -12.19 -5.24 8.17
CA VAL A 27 -13.66 -5.08 8.09
C VAL A 27 -14.03 -3.92 7.16
N ILE A 28 -13.98 -4.18 5.86
CA ILE A 28 -14.33 -3.18 4.85
C ILE A 28 -15.83 -2.88 4.90
N ASN A 29 -16.18 -1.60 4.88
CA ASN A 29 -17.55 -1.16 4.68
C ASN A 29 -17.68 -0.57 3.26
N PRO A 30 -18.17 -1.35 2.27
CA PRO A 30 -18.30 -0.88 0.89
C PRO A 30 -19.39 0.18 0.70
N LYS A 31 -20.28 0.38 1.68
CA LYS A 31 -21.31 1.44 1.64
C LYS A 31 -20.78 2.80 2.09
N ARG A 32 -19.56 2.87 2.63
CA ARG A 32 -18.97 4.13 3.07
C ARG A 32 -18.55 4.94 1.85
N GLN A 33 -19.14 6.11 1.67
CA GLN A 33 -18.67 7.06 0.68
C GLN A 33 -17.26 7.55 1.06
N THR A 34 -16.37 7.64 0.07
CA THR A 34 -15.02 8.16 0.31
C THR A 34 -15.04 9.68 0.45
N PRO A 35 -14.07 10.27 1.17
CA PRO A 35 -13.96 11.72 1.36
C PRO A 35 -13.99 12.52 0.05
N ALA A 36 -13.43 11.93 -1.02
CA ALA A 36 -13.47 12.48 -2.37
C ALA A 36 -14.89 12.79 -2.90
N TYR A 37 -15.90 12.01 -2.49
CA TYR A 37 -17.30 12.26 -2.87
C TYR A 37 -18.09 13.02 -1.79
N GLN A 38 -17.70 12.92 -0.52
CA GLN A 38 -18.43 13.57 0.59
C GLN A 38 -18.14 15.06 0.71
N VAL A 39 -16.87 15.47 0.55
CA VAL A 39 -16.44 16.87 0.67
C VAL A 39 -16.45 17.55 -0.69
N ASN A 40 -15.84 16.91 -1.69
CA ASN A 40 -15.79 17.34 -3.09
C ASN A 40 -15.49 18.84 -3.28
N ASP A 41 -14.37 19.31 -2.74
CA ASP A 41 -13.96 20.72 -2.79
C ASP A 41 -13.28 21.13 -4.11
N GLY A 42 -13.03 20.16 -4.99
CA GLY A 42 -12.38 20.37 -6.30
C GLY A 42 -10.87 20.63 -6.22
N VAL A 43 -10.26 20.60 -5.04
CA VAL A 43 -8.83 20.83 -4.83
C VAL A 43 -8.20 19.64 -4.10
N ASP A 44 -8.51 19.45 -2.82
CA ASP A 44 -7.94 18.38 -1.99
C ASP A 44 -8.77 17.08 -2.07
N TYR A 45 -10.08 17.20 -2.28
CA TYR A 45 -11.03 16.11 -2.39
C TYR A 45 -11.75 16.20 -3.73
N MET A 46 -11.30 15.41 -4.71
CA MET A 46 -11.97 15.30 -6.00
C MET A 46 -12.01 13.83 -6.45
N PRO A 47 -13.13 13.35 -7.01
CA PRO A 47 -13.19 12.01 -7.56
C PRO A 47 -12.25 11.86 -8.77
N MET A 48 -11.45 10.81 -8.77
CA MET A 48 -10.53 10.47 -9.86
C MET A 48 -10.88 9.11 -10.45
N SER A 49 -10.51 8.90 -11.72
CA SER A 49 -10.65 7.60 -12.37
C SER A 49 -9.72 6.57 -11.71
N LYS A 50 -10.16 5.30 -11.66
CA LYS A 50 -9.38 4.20 -11.06
C LYS A 50 -7.98 4.09 -11.65
N THR A 51 -7.83 4.30 -12.96
CA THR A 51 -6.54 4.24 -13.66
C THR A 51 -5.58 5.32 -13.19
N LYS A 52 -6.05 6.55 -12.96
CA LYS A 52 -5.21 7.64 -12.43
C LYS A 52 -4.75 7.33 -11.01
N ILE A 53 -5.66 6.88 -10.16
CA ILE A 53 -5.34 6.52 -8.76
C ILE A 53 -4.30 5.40 -8.72
N TRP A 54 -4.49 4.36 -9.52
CA TRP A 54 -3.53 3.26 -9.62
C TRP A 54 -2.15 3.72 -10.10
N LEU A 55 -2.11 4.58 -11.13
CA LEU A 55 -0.85 5.10 -11.65
C LEU A 55 -0.12 5.96 -10.62
N ILE A 56 -0.83 6.80 -9.86
CA ILE A 56 -0.24 7.59 -8.77
C ILE A 56 0.41 6.67 -7.73
N GLN A 57 -0.28 5.58 -7.34
CA GLN A 57 0.30 4.62 -6.39
C GLN A 57 1.53 3.92 -6.95
N VAL A 58 1.52 3.54 -8.23
CA VAL A 58 2.67 2.93 -8.91
C VAL A 58 3.85 3.91 -8.94
N LEU A 59 3.61 5.17 -9.31
CA LEU A 59 4.64 6.21 -9.36
C LEU A 59 5.28 6.47 -7.98
N ASN A 60 4.48 6.43 -6.91
CA ASN A 60 4.96 6.61 -5.53
C ASN A 60 5.98 5.54 -5.11
N ILE A 61 5.89 4.32 -5.63
CA ILE A 61 6.80 3.21 -5.30
C ILE A 61 7.92 3.09 -6.34
N ALA A 62 7.63 3.40 -7.61
CA ALA A 62 8.52 3.18 -8.75
C ALA A 62 9.89 3.85 -8.60
N GLY A 63 9.97 5.00 -7.92
CA GLY A 63 11.25 5.70 -7.71
C GLY A 63 12.24 4.92 -6.85
N THR A 64 11.76 4.11 -5.91
CA THR A 64 12.63 3.36 -4.97
C THR A 64 13.23 2.10 -5.59
N GLY A 65 12.54 1.49 -6.56
CA GLY A 65 12.95 0.22 -7.19
C GLY A 65 14.33 0.26 -7.88
N PRO A 66 14.60 1.23 -8.78
CA PRO A 66 15.90 1.35 -9.46
C PRO A 66 17.09 1.63 -8.55
N ILE A 67 16.84 2.14 -7.34
CA ILE A 67 17.90 2.43 -6.36
C ILE A 67 18.15 1.19 -5.50
N PHE A 68 17.11 0.69 -4.81
CA PHE A 68 17.28 -0.42 -3.88
C PHE A 68 17.47 -1.77 -4.58
N GLY A 69 16.93 -1.96 -5.78
CA GLY A 69 17.04 -3.19 -6.55
C GLY A 69 18.49 -3.58 -6.86
N PRO A 70 19.30 -2.72 -7.53
CA PRO A 70 20.70 -2.99 -7.79
C PRO A 70 21.54 -3.13 -6.52
N ILE A 71 21.27 -2.31 -5.49
CA ILE A 71 21.98 -2.39 -4.20
C ILE A 71 21.76 -3.77 -3.56
N LEU A 72 20.51 -4.21 -3.44
CA LEU A 72 20.18 -5.51 -2.87
C LEU A 72 20.72 -6.66 -3.74
N GLY A 73 20.67 -6.51 -5.06
CA GLY A 73 21.24 -7.49 -6.00
C GLY A 73 22.77 -7.63 -5.88
N ALA A 74 23.48 -6.52 -5.66
CA ALA A 74 24.92 -6.52 -5.45
C ALA A 74 25.31 -7.12 -4.09
N LEU A 75 24.54 -6.83 -3.03
CA LEU A 75 24.85 -7.28 -1.66
C LEU A 75 24.45 -8.74 -1.39
N TYR A 76 23.27 -9.15 -1.86
CA TYR A 76 22.64 -10.43 -1.49
C TYR A 76 22.43 -11.36 -2.68
N GLY A 77 22.81 -10.95 -3.90
CA GLY A 77 22.64 -11.74 -5.10
C GLY A 77 21.18 -12.14 -5.34
N PRO A 78 20.90 -13.34 -5.89
CA PRO A 78 19.55 -13.82 -6.16
C PRO A 78 18.65 -13.98 -4.92
N VAL A 79 19.23 -14.11 -3.73
CA VAL A 79 18.48 -14.27 -2.46
C VAL A 79 17.73 -12.98 -2.10
N ALA A 80 18.21 -11.82 -2.57
CA ALA A 80 17.53 -10.53 -2.43
C ALA A 80 16.05 -10.59 -2.86
N MET A 81 15.73 -11.35 -3.92
CA MET A 81 14.37 -11.47 -4.43
C MET A 81 13.42 -12.06 -3.40
N LEU A 82 13.88 -13.01 -2.58
CA LEU A 82 13.04 -13.66 -1.58
C LEU A 82 12.68 -12.68 -0.46
N TRP A 83 13.64 -11.86 -0.03
CA TRP A 83 13.41 -10.76 0.90
C TRP A 83 12.46 -9.70 0.34
N ILE A 84 12.61 -9.34 -0.94
CA ILE A 84 11.72 -8.39 -1.62
C ILE A 84 10.29 -8.94 -1.65
N VAL A 85 10.11 -10.22 -2.00
CA VAL A 85 8.79 -10.85 -2.08
C VAL A 85 8.11 -10.92 -0.71
N ILE A 86 8.82 -11.42 0.31
CA ILE A 86 8.29 -11.52 1.67
C ILE A 86 7.98 -10.13 2.22
N GLY A 87 8.89 -9.17 2.08
CA GLY A 87 8.68 -7.80 2.52
C GLY A 87 7.50 -7.14 1.82
N CYS A 88 7.31 -7.37 0.53
CA CYS A 88 6.18 -6.84 -0.23
C CYS A 88 4.84 -7.39 0.28
N ILE A 89 4.74 -8.71 0.52
CA ILE A 89 3.49 -9.34 0.95
C ILE A 89 3.12 -8.92 2.37
N PHE A 90 4.06 -9.03 3.32
CA PHE A 90 3.74 -8.88 4.74
C PHE A 90 3.82 -7.45 5.27
N ALA A 91 4.73 -6.64 4.72
CA ALA A 91 4.93 -5.25 5.16
C ALA A 91 4.38 -4.26 4.14
N GLY A 92 4.90 -4.24 2.91
CA GLY A 92 4.59 -3.20 1.92
C GLY A 92 3.11 -3.09 1.58
N ALA A 93 2.52 -4.17 1.04
CA ALA A 93 1.12 -4.17 0.62
C ALA A 93 0.16 -3.93 1.79
N VAL A 94 0.44 -4.51 2.96
CA VAL A 94 -0.37 -4.31 4.17
C VAL A 94 -0.28 -2.89 4.67
N HIS A 95 0.91 -2.31 4.69
CA HIS A 95 1.16 -0.95 5.14
C HIS A 95 0.40 0.06 4.28
N ASP A 96 0.49 -0.06 2.95
CA ASP A 96 -0.22 0.82 2.03
C ASP A 96 -1.75 0.69 2.19
N TYR A 97 -2.24 -0.54 2.31
CA TYR A 97 -3.66 -0.80 2.53
C TYR A 97 -4.15 -0.24 3.88
N PHE A 98 -3.36 -0.44 4.93
CA PHE A 98 -3.63 0.07 6.27
C PHE A 98 -3.69 1.60 6.28
N CYS A 99 -2.68 2.26 5.73
CA CYS A 99 -2.62 3.70 5.61
C CYS A 99 -3.81 4.26 4.83
N GLY A 100 -4.15 3.67 3.68
CA GLY A 100 -5.32 4.07 2.90
C GLY A 100 -6.62 3.93 3.68
N MET A 101 -6.84 2.79 4.34
CA MET A 101 -8.06 2.55 5.11
C MET A 101 -8.16 3.48 6.33
N LEU A 102 -7.04 3.73 7.03
CA LEU A 102 -6.99 4.65 8.16
C LEU A 102 -7.31 6.08 7.72
N SER A 103 -6.75 6.54 6.61
CA SER A 103 -7.03 7.86 6.04
C SER A 103 -8.51 8.02 5.67
N ILE A 104 -9.09 7.06 4.93
CA ILE A 104 -10.52 7.08 4.55
C ILE A 104 -11.43 7.11 5.78
N ARG A 105 -11.07 6.39 6.85
CA ARG A 105 -11.84 6.37 8.10
C ARG A 105 -11.86 7.71 8.83
N HIS A 106 -10.86 8.55 8.59
CA HIS A 106 -10.68 9.84 9.24
C HIS A 106 -10.86 11.02 8.28
N GLY A 107 -11.73 10.86 7.27
CA GLY A 107 -12.07 11.95 6.37
C GLY A 107 -10.98 12.29 5.34
N GLY A 108 -10.03 11.37 5.08
CA GLY A 108 -8.94 11.57 4.13
C GLY A 108 -7.73 12.29 4.71
N ALA A 109 -7.62 12.31 6.04
CA ALA A 109 -6.50 12.93 6.73
C ALA A 109 -5.14 12.31 6.36
N THR A 110 -4.10 13.13 6.40
CA THR A 110 -2.71 12.73 6.15
C THR A 110 -2.13 11.96 7.33
N MET A 111 -1.13 11.09 7.09
CA MET A 111 -0.47 10.31 8.15
C MET A 111 0.13 11.18 9.27
N PRO A 112 0.81 12.30 8.99
CA PRO A 112 1.35 13.16 10.05
C PRO A 112 0.26 13.77 10.94
N TYR A 113 -0.87 14.17 10.34
CA TYR A 113 -2.03 14.66 11.10
C TYR A 113 -2.59 13.59 12.02
N LEU A 114 -2.75 12.36 11.51
CA LEU A 114 -3.25 11.23 12.28
C LEU A 114 -2.31 10.86 13.41
N ALA A 115 -1.00 10.81 13.16
CA ALA A 115 0.00 10.60 14.19
C ALA A 115 -0.13 11.66 15.30
N GLY A 116 -0.18 12.95 14.94
CA GLY A 116 -0.41 14.02 15.91
C GLY A 116 -1.69 13.85 16.72
N LYS A 117 -2.80 13.47 16.08
CA LYS A 117 -4.09 13.25 16.75
C LYS A 117 -4.04 12.11 17.77
N PHE A 118 -3.48 10.96 17.39
CA PHE A 118 -3.42 9.79 18.27
C PHE A 118 -2.38 9.93 19.38
N PHE A 119 -1.19 10.46 19.07
CA PHE A 119 -0.14 10.66 20.08
C PHE A 119 -0.48 11.79 21.05
N ARG A 120 -1.13 12.87 20.61
CA ARG A 120 -1.52 13.98 21.49
C ARG A 120 -2.75 13.67 22.34
N SER A 121 -3.64 12.78 21.91
CA SER A 121 -4.78 12.33 22.71
C SER A 121 -4.40 11.40 23.88
N SER A 122 -3.15 10.91 23.93
CA SER A 122 -2.66 9.99 24.97
C SER A 122 -1.87 10.69 26.09
N ARG A 123 -1.79 12.02 26.08
CA ARG A 123 -1.35 12.85 27.22
C ARG A 123 -2.47 13.82 27.57
#